data_AF-A0A1C6LS12-F1
#
_entry.id   AF-A0A1C6LS12-F1
#
_cell.length_a   1.000
_cell.length_b   1.000
_cell.length_c   1.000
_cell.angle_alpha   90.00
_cell.angle_beta   90.00
_cell.angle_gamma   90.00
#
_symmetry.space_group_name_H-M   'P 1'
#
loop_
_entity.id
_entity.type
_entity.pdbx_description
1 polymer ?
#
loop_
_entity_poly.entity_id
_entity_poly.type
_entity_poly.pdbx_seq_one_letter_code
_entity_poly.pdbx_strand_id
1 'polypeptide(L)'
;MHLADQSSNATTGYAVMCAMGLAFHLTKHGRSQLGLRQAPPCRNDYLDTSTNRSRRYCSERCGTRANVAAWRARERLKPERAEGVAEASAPTVLRSRTGSTPAVR
;
A
#
# COMPACT_ATOMS: atom_id res chain seq x y z
N MET A 1 4.89 -4.93 -42.59
CA MET A 1 3.90 -5.99 -42.30
C MET A 1 2.58 -5.55 -42.93
N HIS A 2 2.15 -6.20 -44.01
CA HIS A 2 0.88 -5.89 -44.68
C HIS A 2 -0.21 -6.78 -44.09
N LEU A 3 -1.28 -6.18 -43.55
CA LEU A 3 -2.53 -6.86 -43.27
C LEU A 3 -3.41 -6.71 -44.50
N ALA A 4 -3.69 -7.83 -45.17
CA ALA A 4 -4.61 -7.86 -46.31
C ALA A 4 -6.04 -7.56 -45.83
N ASP A 5 -6.70 -6.72 -46.61
CA ASP A 5 -8.08 -6.25 -46.42
C ASP A 5 -9.07 -7.42 -46.54
N GLN A 6 -9.29 -8.12 -45.43
CA GLN A 6 -10.52 -8.86 -45.20
C GLN A 6 -11.48 -7.84 -44.62
N SER A 7 -12.71 -7.76 -45.15
CA SER A 7 -13.83 -6.90 -44.69
C SER A 7 -14.23 -7.24 -43.25
N SER A 8 -13.31 -6.96 -42.35
CA SER A 8 -13.30 -7.40 -40.98
C SER A 8 -14.15 -6.40 -40.23
N ASN A 9 -15.11 -6.93 -39.48
CA ASN A 9 -15.82 -6.13 -38.49
C ASN A 9 -14.76 -5.31 -37.70
N ALA A 10 -15.03 -4.02 -37.45
CA ALA A 10 -14.05 -3.11 -36.85
C ALA A 10 -13.40 -3.70 -35.59
N THR A 11 -14.18 -4.50 -34.84
CA THR A 11 -13.74 -5.32 -33.71
C THR A 11 -12.55 -6.23 -34.02
N THR A 12 -12.57 -6.98 -35.12
CA THR A 12 -11.44 -7.85 -35.51
C THR A 12 -10.22 -7.02 -35.87
N GLY A 13 -10.38 -5.90 -36.58
CA GLY A 13 -9.28 -4.98 -36.85
C GLY A 13 -8.62 -4.47 -35.56
N TYR A 14 -9.42 -4.02 -34.60
CA TYR A 14 -8.92 -3.61 -33.28
C TYR A 14 -8.28 -4.76 -32.50
N ALA A 15 -8.90 -5.95 -32.49
CA ALA A 15 -8.36 -7.11 -31.79
C ALA A 15 -6.98 -7.52 -32.33
N VAL A 16 -6.81 -7.50 -33.65
CA VAL A 16 -5.52 -7.81 -34.30
C VAL A 16 -4.47 -6.75 -33.97
N MET A 17 -4.82 -5.46 -34.01
CA MET A 17 -3.91 -4.39 -33.62
C MET A 17 -3.50 -4.48 -32.13
N CYS A 18 -4.45 -4.75 -31.23
CA CYS A 18 -4.19 -4.95 -29.82
C CYS A 18 -3.27 -6.18 -29.58
N ALA A 19 -3.55 -7.30 -30.24
CA ALA A 19 -2.75 -8.51 -30.13
C ALA A 19 -1.31 -8.29 -30.63
N MET A 20 -1.15 -7.61 -31.77
CA MET A 20 0.15 -7.27 -32.33
C MET A 20 0.94 -6.33 -31.40
N GLY A 21 0.30 -5.28 -30.88
CA GLY A 21 0.93 -4.35 -29.95
C GLY A 21 1.38 -5.04 -28.65
N LEU A 22 0.55 -5.93 -28.12
CA LEU A 22 0.89 -6.72 -26.93
C LEU A 22 2.05 -7.68 -27.21
N ALA A 23 2.06 -8.37 -28.35
CA ALA A 23 3.14 -9.27 -28.75
C ALA A 23 4.48 -8.52 -28.84
N PHE A 24 4.49 -7.34 -29.48
CA PHE A 24 5.69 -6.52 -29.60
C PHE A 24 6.19 -6.00 -28.24
N HIS A 25 5.28 -5.62 -27.35
CA HIS A 25 5.67 -5.20 -26.01
C HIS A 25 6.31 -6.34 -25.22
N LEU A 26 5.73 -7.54 -25.29
CA LEU A 26 6.21 -8.73 -24.59
C LEU A 26 7.58 -9.20 -25.09
N THR A 27 7.83 -9.13 -26.41
CA THR A 27 9.14 -9.48 -26.96
C THR A 27 10.22 -8.47 -26.56
N LYS A 28 9.90 -7.18 -26.49
CA LYS A 28 10.85 -6.13 -26.13
C LYS A 28 11.17 -6.06 -24.64
N HIS A 29 10.17 -6.23 -23.77
CA HIS A 29 10.31 -5.96 -22.33
C HIS A 29 10.13 -7.20 -21.44
N GLY A 30 9.74 -8.34 -22.02
CA GLY A 30 9.48 -9.58 -21.30
C GLY A 30 8.15 -9.59 -20.56
N ARG A 31 7.77 -10.78 -20.08
CA ARG A 31 6.49 -11.03 -19.38
C ARG A 31 6.38 -10.36 -18.02
N SER A 32 7.51 -9.98 -17.41
CA SER A 32 7.58 -9.37 -16.08
C SER A 32 7.06 -7.93 -16.02
N GLN A 33 6.69 -7.32 -17.15
CA GLN A 33 5.97 -6.03 -17.18
C GLN A 33 4.46 -6.17 -16.96
N LEU A 34 3.91 -7.38 -17.07
CA LEU A 34 2.52 -7.64 -16.75
C LEU A 34 2.41 -7.91 -15.24
N GLY A 35 1.75 -6.99 -14.54
CA GLY A 35 1.45 -7.13 -13.13
C GLY A 35 0.01 -7.58 -12.93
N LEU A 36 -0.16 -8.54 -12.03
CA LEU A 36 -1.48 -8.94 -11.53
C LEU A 36 -1.85 -8.15 -10.28
N ARG A 37 -3.14 -8.24 -9.94
CA ARG A 37 -3.78 -7.62 -8.77
C ARG A 37 -2.89 -7.59 -7.51
N GLN A 38 -2.65 -6.39 -6.99
CA GLN A 38 -2.05 -6.18 -5.66
C GLN A 38 -3.05 -5.71 -4.58
N ALA A 39 -4.27 -5.26 -4.97
CA ALA A 39 -5.25 -4.69 -4.03
C ALA A 39 -6.68 -5.25 -4.24
N PRO A 40 -7.30 -5.91 -3.25
CA PRO A 40 -8.72 -6.28 -3.29
C PRO A 40 -9.62 -5.03 -3.26
N PRO A 41 -10.76 -4.97 -3.99
CA PRO A 41 -11.35 -5.96 -4.88
C PRO A 41 -10.96 -5.80 -6.38
N CYS A 42 -9.89 -5.07 -6.70
CA CYS A 42 -9.56 -4.73 -8.09
C CYS A 42 -9.23 -5.96 -8.95
N ARG A 43 -10.03 -6.28 -9.98
CA ARG A 43 -9.79 -7.41 -10.90
C ARG A 43 -8.96 -7.06 -12.14
N ASN A 44 -8.40 -5.85 -12.19
CA ASN A 44 -7.77 -5.34 -13.40
C ASN A 44 -6.27 -5.66 -13.42
N ASP A 45 -5.81 -6.19 -14.54
CA ASP A 45 -4.39 -6.35 -14.82
C ASP A 45 -3.79 -5.01 -15.27
N TYR A 46 -2.47 -4.89 -15.21
CA TYR A 46 -1.79 -3.68 -15.66
C TYR A 46 -0.48 -3.98 -16.37
N LEU A 47 -0.15 -3.08 -17.28
CA LEU A 47 1.12 -3.06 -17.98
C LEU A 47 2.01 -1.97 -17.39
N ASP A 48 3.22 -2.34 -16.98
CA ASP A 48 4.26 -1.39 -16.60
C ASP A 48 5.07 -0.97 -17.82
N THR A 49 4.80 0.22 -18.32
CA THR A 49 5.54 0.86 -19.42
C THR A 49 6.64 1.78 -18.91
N SER A 50 6.85 1.88 -17.60
CA SER A 50 7.91 2.71 -17.03
C SER A 50 9.28 2.05 -17.19
N THR A 51 10.32 2.86 -17.36
CA THR A 51 11.70 2.35 -17.48
C THR A 51 12.17 1.67 -16.20
N ASN A 52 11.74 2.14 -15.04
CA ASN A 52 12.26 1.70 -13.73
C ASN A 52 11.31 0.76 -12.96
N ARG A 53 10.36 0.11 -13.64
CA ARG A 53 9.39 -0.83 -13.03
C ARG A 53 8.71 -0.32 -11.76
N SER A 54 8.36 0.97 -11.73
CA SER A 54 7.86 1.60 -10.50
C SER A 54 6.35 1.40 -10.33
N ARG A 55 5.64 0.86 -11.34
CA ARG A 55 4.20 0.73 -11.30
C ARG A 55 3.80 -0.53 -10.55
N ARG A 56 3.17 -0.33 -9.39
CA ARG A 56 2.64 -1.41 -8.52
C ARG A 56 1.11 -1.58 -8.59
N TYR A 57 0.40 -0.59 -9.13
CA TYR A 57 -1.06 -0.61 -9.17
C TYR A 57 -1.58 -0.24 -10.56
N CYS A 58 -2.74 -0.80 -10.92
CA CYS A 58 -3.37 -0.54 -12.22
C CYS A 58 -3.80 0.92 -12.40
N SER A 59 -4.10 1.64 -11.32
CA SER A 59 -4.46 3.05 -11.31
C SER A 59 -4.18 3.69 -9.96
N GLU A 60 -4.18 5.02 -9.92
CA GLU A 60 -4.05 5.80 -8.70
C GLU A 60 -5.12 5.42 -7.66
N ARG A 61 -6.37 5.20 -8.10
CA ARG A 61 -7.48 4.77 -7.24
C ARG A 61 -7.21 3.43 -6.53
N CYS A 62 -6.43 2.54 -7.15
CA CYS A 62 -6.02 1.28 -6.52
C CYS A 62 -4.82 1.48 -5.59
N GLY A 63 -3.90 2.39 -5.92
CA GLY A 63 -2.84 2.82 -5.03
C GLY A 63 -3.36 3.44 -3.73
N THR A 64 -4.30 4.38 -3.82
CA THR A 64 -4.92 5.01 -2.64
C THR A 64 -5.66 3.99 -1.78
N ARG A 65 -6.40 3.06 -2.40
CA ARG A 65 -7.11 1.99 -1.65
C ARG A 65 -6.14 1.09 -0.88
N ALA A 66 -5.06 0.66 -1.51
CA ALA A 66 -4.03 -0.15 -0.85
C ALA A 66 -3.38 0.62 0.32
N ASN A 67 -3.05 1.90 0.11
CA ASN A 67 -2.46 2.76 1.14
C ASN A 67 -3.40 2.95 2.33
N VAL A 68 -4.71 3.17 2.09
CA VAL A 68 -5.72 3.31 3.15
C VAL A 68 -5.90 1.99 3.91
N ALA A 69 -5.94 0.86 3.21
CA ALA A 69 -6.03 -0.44 3.87
C ALA A 69 -4.82 -0.71 4.78
N ALA A 70 -3.62 -0.42 4.29
CA ALA A 70 -2.39 -0.54 5.06
C ALA A 70 -2.36 0.45 6.25
N TRP A 71 -2.84 1.68 6.06
CA TRP A 71 -2.96 2.66 7.14
C TRP A 71 -3.92 2.18 8.23
N ARG A 72 -5.12 1.69 7.86
CA ARG A 72 -6.09 1.13 8.83
C ARG A 72 -5.55 -0.10 9.56
N ALA A 73 -4.77 -0.95 8.88
CA ALA A 73 -4.12 -2.09 9.52
C ALA A 73 -3.09 -1.65 10.56
N ARG A 74 -2.28 -0.64 10.25
CA ARG A 74 -1.34 -0.04 11.21
C ARG A 74 -2.05 0.63 12.38
N GLU A 75 -3.18 1.30 12.13
CA GLU A 75 -3.96 1.96 13.18
C GLU A 75 -4.54 0.96 14.18
N ARG A 76 -5.06 -0.18 13.70
CA ARG A 76 -5.55 -1.27 14.56
C ARG A 76 -4.46 -1.96 15.37
N LEU A 77 -3.22 -1.94 14.88
CA LEU A 77 -2.06 -2.50 15.56
C LEU A 77 -1.42 -1.53 16.55
N LYS A 78 -1.90 -0.27 16.63
CA LYS A 78 -1.55 0.58 17.76
C LYS A 78 -2.29 -0.01 18.96
N PRO A 79 -1.62 -0.69 19.90
CA PRO A 79 -2.27 -0.94 21.18
C PRO A 79 -2.60 0.44 21.77
N GLU A 80 -3.57 0.49 22.65
CA GLU A 80 -3.90 1.66 23.48
C GLU A 80 -2.69 2.07 24.35
N ARG A 81 -1.63 2.59 23.73
CA ARG A 81 -0.37 2.98 24.36
C ARG A 81 -0.52 4.34 25.09
N ALA A 82 -1.74 4.66 25.50
CA ALA A 82 -2.08 5.88 26.23
C ALA A 82 -2.89 5.60 27.50
N GLU A 83 -3.62 4.49 27.62
CA GLU A 83 -4.49 4.27 28.79
C GLU A 83 -3.77 3.56 29.97
N GLY A 84 -2.60 2.97 29.76
CA GLY A 84 -1.86 2.24 30.82
C GLY A 84 -0.64 2.95 31.43
N VAL A 85 -0.23 4.14 30.95
CA VAL A 85 0.99 4.83 31.46
C VAL A 85 0.66 6.02 32.37
N ALA A 86 -0.60 6.44 32.46
CA ALA A 86 -1.01 7.57 33.30
C ALA A 86 -1.10 7.23 34.81
N GLU A 87 -1.27 5.96 35.19
CA GLU A 87 -1.48 5.56 36.60
C GLU A 87 -0.17 5.32 37.39
N ALA A 88 0.99 5.30 36.74
CA ALA A 88 2.28 4.99 37.39
C ALA A 88 3.10 6.24 37.79
N SER A 89 2.59 7.45 37.57
CA SER A 89 3.28 8.71 37.89
C SER A 89 2.49 9.60 38.85
N ALA A 90 2.00 9.04 39.96
CA ALA A 90 1.67 9.87 41.12
C ALA A 90 2.95 10.08 41.95
N PRO A 91 3.40 11.31 42.23
CA PRO A 91 4.56 11.52 43.08
C PRO A 91 4.19 11.12 44.52
N THR A 92 4.90 10.13 45.07
CA THR A 92 4.91 9.86 46.51
C THR A 92 5.45 11.09 47.23
N VAL A 93 4.55 11.96 47.69
CA VAL A 93 4.88 13.06 48.59
C VAL A 93 5.36 12.42 49.90
N LEU A 94 6.68 12.31 50.08
CA LEU A 94 7.29 11.95 51.35
C LEU A 94 7.02 13.10 52.33
N ARG A 95 5.93 12.98 53.08
CA ARG A 95 5.57 13.93 54.12
C ARG A 95 6.46 13.67 55.33
N SER A 96 7.67 14.22 55.32
CA SER A 96 8.58 14.26 56.46
C SER A 96 7.97 15.15 57.54
N ARG A 97 7.21 14.54 58.45
CA ARG A 97 6.81 15.17 59.71
C ARG A 97 8.04 15.30 60.59
N THR A 98 8.47 16.53 60.77
CA THR A 98 9.37 16.98 61.82
C THR A 98 8.84 16.51 63.18
N GLY A 99 9.64 15.69 63.87
CA GLY A 99 9.49 15.38 65.28
C GLY A 99 10.71 15.89 66.01
N SER A 100 10.61 17.10 66.53
CA SER A 100 11.63 17.74 67.37
C SER A 100 11.47 17.31 68.83
N THR A 101 12.58 17.38 69.58
CA THR A 101 12.74 17.45 71.05
C THR A 101 12.86 16.14 71.85
N PRO A 102 13.46 16.17 73.06
CA PRO A 102 14.77 16.75 73.40
C PRO A 102 15.65 15.79 74.23
N ALA A 103 16.91 16.19 74.42
CA ALA A 103 17.91 15.55 75.28
C ALA A 103 17.52 15.51 76.76
N VAL A 104 17.80 14.38 77.44
CA VAL A 104 17.91 14.31 78.92
C VAL A 104 19.05 13.38 79.34
N ARG A 105 20.04 14.01 79.99
CA ARG A 105 21.01 13.61 81.03
C ARG A 105 21.99 12.46 80.80
#